data_AF-A0A840PGX3-F1
#
_entry.id   AF-A0A840PGX3-F1
#
_cell.length_a   1.000
_cell.length_b   1.000
_cell.length_c   1.000
_cell.angle_alpha   90.00
_cell.angle_beta   90.00
_cell.angle_gamma   90.00
#
_symmetry.space_group_name_H-M   'P 1'
#
loop_
_entity.id
_entity.type
_entity.pdbx_description
1 polymer ?
#
loop_
_entity_poly.entity_id
_entity_poly.type
_entity_poly.pdbx_seq_one_letter_code
_entity_poly.pdbx_strand_id
1 'polypeptide(L)'
;MDEAQMDIARRRLARRAALPAAVVAVAAALTAGAALLPGERPPPPPPPAATVPQAAYGEDLHGVTDLNALVAGLQARLARLPRDHTAWATLGSAYVEQARLTADPSYYPKAERALATSLALSPGNHAALTGQAALAAGRHDFAEAVRLATLSARANPYGPAAQGVLADAYTQLGRYADAEAAIGRMLRLRPGVAAYTRASYAAELRGDAEEARRMLELALADAYLPADVAYCEFHLGELALRSGDPDGARRRYARALAAYPAFTPALAGQARALALAGRLAEAAQAYAEVVARLPLPQYVVEYGEVLIKTGADPSAQWRLLAAQRRLGEAAGVRDDLTWAEYQADHGDPAAAVRHARAEYARNPNLVAADALAWALHRAGESAEALEHARKATATGWRNALLRHHRAEIEKALGMTDAARRSARLAREYNPRFDPDLPALARFS
;
A
#
# COMPACT_ATOMS: atom_id res chain seq x y z
N MET A 1 70.03 17.28 6.86
CA MET A 1 68.90 18.22 6.87
C MET A 1 67.76 17.58 6.11
N ASP A 2 66.70 17.06 6.69
CA ASP A 2 66.35 16.81 8.09
C ASP A 2 65.31 15.68 7.99
N GLU A 3 65.56 14.55 8.67
CA GLU A 3 64.83 13.28 8.55
C GLU A 3 63.33 13.44 8.91
N ALA A 4 63.01 14.52 9.62
CA ALA A 4 61.66 14.91 10.02
C ALA A 4 60.77 15.43 8.86
N GLN A 5 61.34 15.95 7.76
CA GLN A 5 60.54 16.42 6.62
C GLN A 5 60.19 15.33 5.61
N MET A 6 60.93 14.22 5.61
CA MET A 6 60.67 13.08 4.72
C MET A 6 59.59 12.13 5.29
N ASP A 7 59.37 12.15 6.62
CA ASP A 7 58.32 11.37 7.28
C ASP A 7 56.91 12.01 7.15
N ILE A 8 56.83 13.35 7.01
CA ILE A 8 55.56 14.06 6.82
C ILE A 8 55.01 13.88 5.38
N ALA A 9 55.89 13.74 4.38
CA ALA A 9 55.49 13.47 2.99
C ALA A 9 55.05 12.00 2.77
N ARG A 10 55.67 11.04 3.48
CA ARG A 10 55.26 9.61 3.43
C ARG A 10 53.94 9.36 4.18
N ARG A 11 53.66 10.08 5.26
CA ARG A 11 52.39 9.98 6.01
C ARG A 11 51.19 10.68 5.33
N ARG A 12 51.42 11.53 4.33
CA ARG A 12 50.34 12.16 3.52
C ARG A 12 50.00 11.42 2.22
N LEU A 13 50.85 10.49 1.74
CA LEU A 13 50.50 9.60 0.62
C LEU A 13 49.93 8.23 1.05
N ALA A 14 50.07 7.83 2.31
CA ALA A 14 49.48 6.58 2.84
C ALA A 14 48.01 6.69 3.31
N ARG A 15 47.34 7.83 3.10
CA ARG A 15 45.94 8.08 3.50
C ARG A 15 44.94 8.23 2.34
N ARG A 16 45.32 7.83 1.11
CA ARG A 16 44.44 7.91 -0.07
C ARG A 16 44.28 6.62 -0.89
N ALA A 17 44.67 5.46 -0.37
CA ALA A 17 44.44 4.19 -1.04
C ALA A 17 44.24 3.04 -0.04
N ALA A 18 43.09 3.00 0.63
CA ALA A 18 42.62 1.82 1.36
C ALA A 18 41.13 1.94 1.71
N LEU A 19 40.28 1.86 0.69
CA LEU A 19 38.83 1.52 0.74
C LEU A 19 38.38 1.50 -0.73
N PRO A 20 37.99 0.34 -1.31
CA PRO A 20 36.92 -0.50 -0.78
C PRO A 20 37.23 -2.01 -0.88
N ALA A 21 37.54 -2.65 0.25
CA ALA A 21 37.51 -4.11 0.37
C ALA A 21 36.69 -4.60 1.59
N ALA A 22 35.99 -3.69 2.27
CA ALA A 22 35.18 -3.97 3.46
C ALA A 22 33.66 -3.91 3.22
N VAL A 23 33.21 -3.90 1.97
CA VAL A 23 31.78 -4.01 1.59
C VAL A 23 31.42 -5.40 1.04
N VAL A 24 32.42 -6.28 0.83
CA VAL A 24 32.18 -7.64 0.32
C VAL A 24 32.29 -8.72 1.41
N ALA A 25 32.80 -8.40 2.61
CA ALA A 25 33.00 -9.38 3.68
C ALA A 25 31.86 -9.47 4.73
N VAL A 26 30.83 -8.61 4.66
CA VAL A 26 29.61 -8.75 5.50
C VAL A 26 28.48 -9.45 4.72
N ALA A 27 28.60 -9.60 3.40
CA ALA A 27 27.67 -10.35 2.57
C ALA A 27 28.01 -11.85 2.44
N ALA A 28 29.18 -12.30 2.92
CA ALA A 28 29.64 -13.69 2.82
C ALA A 28 29.68 -14.46 4.16
N ALA A 29 29.35 -13.81 5.28
CA ALA A 29 29.29 -14.45 6.61
C ALA A 29 27.86 -14.82 7.07
N LEU A 30 26.84 -14.56 6.24
CA LEU A 30 25.45 -15.02 6.48
C LEU A 30 25.04 -16.22 5.59
N THR A 31 25.98 -16.79 4.83
CA THR A 31 25.74 -17.92 3.92
C THR A 31 26.51 -19.20 4.25
N ALA A 32 27.25 -19.27 5.37
CA ALA A 32 28.07 -20.44 5.73
C ALA A 32 27.79 -21.00 7.14
N GLY A 33 26.56 -20.89 7.63
CA GLY A 33 26.13 -21.40 8.95
C GLY A 33 24.83 -22.22 8.95
N ALA A 34 24.36 -22.69 7.79
CA ALA A 34 23.11 -23.45 7.67
C ALA A 34 23.29 -24.73 6.83
N ALA A 35 24.48 -25.33 6.85
CA ALA A 35 24.69 -26.68 6.32
C ALA A 35 25.03 -27.58 7.51
N LEU A 36 23.98 -28.16 8.12
CA LEU A 36 23.94 -29.47 8.83
C LEU A 36 22.65 -29.57 9.68
N LEU A 37 21.48 -29.54 9.04
CA LEU A 37 20.23 -30.08 9.63
C LEU A 37 19.44 -30.78 8.51
N PRO A 38 19.10 -32.07 8.63
CA PRO A 38 18.27 -32.75 7.66
C PRO A 38 16.79 -32.53 7.99
N GLY A 39 16.05 -31.88 7.07
CA GLY A 39 14.60 -31.89 7.04
C GLY A 39 13.90 -30.54 7.26
N GLU A 40 14.04 -29.61 6.31
CA GLU A 40 13.16 -28.44 6.25
C GLU A 40 12.45 -28.37 4.89
N ARG A 41 11.11 -28.32 4.96
CA ARG A 41 10.23 -28.06 3.82
C ARG A 41 10.47 -26.62 3.34
N PRO A 42 10.39 -26.34 2.02
CA PRO A 42 10.54 -24.98 1.51
C PRO A 42 9.48 -24.04 2.13
N PRO A 43 9.84 -22.77 2.45
CA PRO A 43 8.93 -21.83 3.07
C PRO A 43 7.74 -21.51 2.14
N PRO A 44 6.51 -21.37 2.67
CA PRO A 44 5.34 -21.08 1.88
C PRO A 44 5.37 -19.65 1.30
N PRO A 45 4.74 -19.42 0.14
CA PRO A 45 4.75 -18.13 -0.55
C PRO A 45 3.99 -17.03 0.19
N PRO A 46 4.45 -15.76 0.14
CA PRO A 46 3.72 -14.63 0.72
C PRO A 46 2.51 -14.22 -0.14
N PRO A 47 1.41 -13.72 0.47
CA PRO A 47 0.27 -13.11 -0.23
C PRO A 47 0.12 -11.59 0.06
N PRO A 48 -0.78 -10.88 -0.65
CA PRO A 48 -0.60 -9.45 -0.91
C PRO A 48 -1.24 -8.53 0.13
N ALA A 49 -0.69 -7.32 0.30
CA ALA A 49 -1.40 -6.14 0.81
C ALA A 49 -1.12 -4.88 -0.05
N ALA A 50 -1.95 -3.85 0.18
CA ALA A 50 -2.17 -2.60 -0.56
C ALA A 50 -2.77 -2.78 -1.98
N THR A 51 -3.94 -2.18 -2.21
CA THR A 51 -4.76 -2.30 -3.44
C THR A 51 -4.16 -1.49 -4.59
N VAL A 52 -3.17 -2.07 -5.26
CA VAL A 52 -2.93 -1.85 -6.69
C VAL A 52 -4.04 -2.59 -7.45
N PRO A 53 -4.64 -2.01 -8.51
CA PRO A 53 -5.66 -2.70 -9.28
C PRO A 53 -5.13 -4.05 -9.78
N GLN A 54 -5.80 -5.12 -9.34
CA GLN A 54 -5.55 -6.49 -9.79
C GLN A 54 -5.59 -6.50 -11.32
N ALA A 55 -4.43 -6.72 -11.94
CA ALA A 55 -4.38 -6.84 -13.38
C ALA A 55 -5.19 -8.08 -13.77
N ALA A 56 -5.82 -7.99 -14.95
CA ALA A 56 -6.77 -8.91 -15.59
C ALA A 56 -6.40 -10.40 -15.72
N TYR A 57 -5.68 -11.04 -14.79
CA TYR A 57 -5.69 -12.50 -14.75
C TYR A 57 -6.96 -12.98 -14.11
N GLY A 58 -7.46 -14.08 -14.66
CA GLY A 58 -8.49 -14.89 -14.03
C GLY A 58 -8.15 -15.07 -12.55
N GLU A 59 -9.20 -15.22 -11.78
CA GLU A 59 -9.23 -15.54 -10.35
C GLU A 59 -8.56 -16.91 -10.07
N ASP A 60 -7.43 -17.24 -10.72
CA ASP A 60 -6.85 -18.58 -10.85
C ASP A 60 -5.35 -18.63 -10.49
N LEU A 61 -4.71 -17.52 -10.11
CA LEU A 61 -3.28 -17.50 -9.72
C LEU A 61 -3.13 -17.45 -8.19
N HIS A 62 -2.75 -18.60 -7.60
CA HIS A 62 -2.77 -18.81 -6.16
C HIS A 62 -1.42 -18.51 -5.51
N GLY A 63 -1.27 -17.28 -5.03
CA GLY A 63 -0.11 -16.86 -4.25
C GLY A 63 1.21 -16.84 -5.02
N VAL A 64 2.29 -16.46 -4.35
CA VAL A 64 3.59 -16.23 -5.01
C VAL A 64 4.20 -17.50 -5.62
N THR A 65 3.89 -18.71 -5.13
CA THR A 65 4.43 -19.95 -5.74
C THR A 65 3.81 -20.22 -7.10
N ASP A 66 2.49 -20.13 -7.23
CA ASP A 66 1.83 -20.31 -8.53
C ASP A 66 2.23 -19.21 -9.50
N LEU A 67 2.39 -17.98 -8.99
CA LEU A 67 2.86 -16.86 -9.78
C LEU A 67 4.31 -17.06 -10.27
N ASN A 68 5.20 -17.58 -9.42
CA ASN A 68 6.57 -17.91 -9.81
C ASN A 68 6.60 -19.00 -10.89
N ALA A 69 5.77 -20.04 -10.75
CA ALA A 69 5.65 -21.10 -11.75
C ALA A 69 5.09 -20.56 -13.07
N LEU A 70 4.08 -19.67 -13.03
CA LEU A 70 3.56 -18.97 -14.20
C LEU A 70 4.65 -18.17 -14.89
N VAL A 71 5.40 -17.35 -14.15
CA VAL A 71 6.49 -16.51 -14.70
C VAL A 71 7.54 -17.38 -15.38
N ALA A 72 7.97 -18.48 -14.75
CA ALA A 72 8.93 -19.41 -15.34
C ALA A 72 8.39 -20.05 -16.63
N GLY A 73 7.12 -20.48 -16.64
CA GLY A 73 6.45 -21.03 -17.82
C GLY A 73 6.35 -20.03 -18.97
N LEU A 74 6.00 -18.77 -18.67
CA LEU A 74 5.93 -17.69 -19.65
C LEU A 74 7.30 -17.35 -20.22
N GLN A 75 8.35 -17.29 -19.38
CA GLN A 75 9.72 -17.08 -19.84
C GLN A 75 10.17 -18.20 -20.79
N ALA A 76 9.93 -19.47 -20.44
CA ALA A 76 10.25 -20.62 -21.29
C ALA A 76 9.45 -20.64 -22.61
N ARG A 77 8.21 -20.14 -22.60
CA ARG A 77 7.40 -19.96 -23.81
C ARG A 77 7.98 -18.86 -24.70
N LEU A 78 8.30 -17.70 -24.12
CA LEU A 78 8.80 -16.54 -24.86
C LEU A 78 10.21 -16.75 -25.43
N ALA A 79 11.02 -17.62 -24.81
CA ALA A 79 12.29 -18.06 -25.39
C ALA A 79 12.09 -18.81 -26.72
N ARG A 80 10.99 -19.57 -26.88
CA ARG A 80 10.64 -20.31 -28.10
C ARG A 80 9.81 -19.48 -29.07
N LEU A 81 8.94 -18.60 -28.55
CA LEU A 81 7.97 -17.81 -29.28
C LEU A 81 8.13 -16.31 -28.93
N PRO A 82 9.24 -15.66 -29.34
CA PRO A 82 9.55 -14.29 -28.93
C PRO A 82 8.58 -13.23 -29.47
N ARG A 83 7.77 -13.58 -30.48
CA ARG A 83 6.75 -12.70 -31.07
C ARG A 83 5.35 -12.87 -30.47
N ASP A 84 5.19 -13.70 -29.44
CA ASP A 84 3.91 -13.88 -28.75
C ASP A 84 3.59 -12.67 -27.86
N HIS A 85 2.93 -11.66 -28.44
CA HIS A 85 2.57 -10.45 -27.73
C HIS A 85 1.63 -10.71 -26.54
N THR A 86 0.79 -11.74 -26.59
CA THR A 86 -0.12 -12.10 -25.49
C THR A 86 0.68 -12.63 -24.31
N ALA A 87 1.63 -13.55 -24.54
CA ALA A 87 2.51 -14.04 -23.48
C ALA A 87 3.39 -12.93 -22.88
N TRP A 88 3.86 -11.97 -23.69
CA TRP A 88 4.56 -10.78 -23.17
C TRP A 88 3.68 -9.91 -22.27
N ALA A 89 2.41 -9.70 -22.65
CA ALA A 89 1.45 -8.99 -21.79
C ALA A 89 1.22 -9.76 -20.48
N THR A 90 1.08 -11.10 -20.57
CA THR A 90 0.94 -11.99 -19.41
C THR A 90 2.11 -11.91 -18.47
N LEU A 91 3.32 -11.98 -18.99
CA LEU A 91 4.53 -11.89 -18.19
C LEU A 91 4.65 -10.53 -17.51
N GLY A 92 4.35 -9.46 -18.25
CA GLY A 92 4.41 -8.10 -17.74
C GLY A 92 3.50 -7.85 -16.56
N SER A 93 2.23 -8.22 -16.67
CA SER A 93 1.26 -8.09 -15.58
C SER A 93 1.56 -9.06 -14.43
N ALA A 94 2.10 -10.26 -14.69
CA ALA A 94 2.57 -11.18 -13.65
C ALA A 94 3.71 -10.55 -12.81
N TYR A 95 4.61 -9.79 -13.43
CA TYR A 95 5.62 -9.02 -12.70
C TYR A 95 5.03 -7.89 -11.85
N VAL A 96 3.95 -7.23 -12.29
CA VAL A 96 3.22 -6.26 -11.46
C VAL A 96 2.65 -6.94 -10.22
N GLU A 97 2.02 -8.10 -10.40
CA GLU A 97 1.48 -8.88 -9.28
C GLU A 97 2.59 -9.37 -8.32
N GLN A 98 3.77 -9.77 -8.84
CA GLN A 98 4.90 -10.14 -7.99
C GLN A 98 5.36 -8.96 -7.11
N ALA A 99 5.48 -7.76 -7.68
CA ALA A 99 5.82 -6.57 -6.90
C ALA A 99 4.84 -6.34 -5.76
N ARG A 100 3.53 -6.46 -6.03
CA ARG A 100 2.45 -6.27 -5.05
C ARG A 100 2.46 -7.33 -3.96
N LEU A 101 2.59 -8.60 -4.34
CA LEU A 101 2.53 -9.73 -3.41
C LEU A 101 3.75 -9.84 -2.50
N THR A 102 4.90 -9.37 -2.96
CA THR A 102 6.18 -9.50 -2.26
C THR A 102 6.69 -8.19 -1.66
N ALA A 103 5.99 -7.07 -1.90
CA ALA A 103 6.47 -5.73 -1.60
C ALA A 103 7.86 -5.42 -2.21
N ASP A 104 8.19 -6.04 -3.34
CA ASP A 104 9.47 -5.86 -4.03
C ASP A 104 9.30 -5.02 -5.31
N PRO A 105 9.64 -3.72 -5.29
CA PRO A 105 9.49 -2.86 -6.46
C PRO A 105 10.49 -3.19 -7.59
N SER A 106 11.47 -4.09 -7.38
CA SER A 106 12.43 -4.51 -8.40
C SER A 106 11.79 -5.25 -9.59
N TYR A 107 10.54 -5.72 -9.43
CA TYR A 107 9.78 -6.31 -10.52
C TYR A 107 9.17 -5.27 -11.48
N TYR A 108 9.00 -4.01 -11.08
CA TYR A 108 8.41 -2.98 -11.95
C TYR A 108 9.20 -2.72 -13.23
N PRO A 109 10.55 -2.60 -13.22
CA PRO A 109 11.32 -2.53 -14.47
C PRO A 109 11.18 -3.78 -15.36
N LYS A 110 10.96 -4.96 -14.78
CA LYS A 110 10.72 -6.19 -15.56
C LYS A 110 9.34 -6.17 -16.21
N ALA A 111 8.32 -5.75 -15.45
CA ALA A 111 6.96 -5.54 -15.94
C ALA A 111 6.95 -4.58 -17.12
N GLU A 112 7.57 -3.41 -16.96
CA GLU A 112 7.65 -2.35 -17.97
C GLU A 112 8.22 -2.86 -19.30
N ARG A 113 9.34 -3.58 -19.25
CA ARG A 113 9.99 -4.14 -20.45
C ARG A 113 9.10 -5.16 -21.16
N ALA A 114 8.48 -6.08 -20.40
CA ALA A 114 7.61 -7.10 -20.98
C ALA A 114 6.35 -6.49 -21.62
N LEU A 115 5.71 -5.53 -20.94
CA LEU A 115 4.53 -4.83 -21.44
C LEU A 115 4.86 -3.97 -22.66
N ALA A 116 5.98 -3.25 -22.64
CA ALA A 116 6.45 -2.46 -23.79
C ALA A 116 6.75 -3.35 -25.00
N THR A 117 7.35 -4.52 -24.78
CA THR A 117 7.61 -5.51 -25.85
C THR A 117 6.30 -6.01 -26.45
N SER A 118 5.29 -6.29 -25.62
CA SER A 118 3.96 -6.67 -26.10
C SER A 118 3.34 -5.60 -27.00
N LEU A 119 3.39 -4.33 -26.60
CA LEU A 119 2.81 -3.22 -27.37
C LEU A 119 3.60 -2.87 -28.63
N ALA A 120 4.92 -3.09 -28.62
CA ALA A 120 5.73 -2.95 -29.83
C ALA A 120 5.35 -3.99 -30.89
N LEU A 121 5.02 -5.22 -30.45
CA LEU A 121 4.56 -6.29 -31.33
C LEU A 121 3.08 -6.12 -31.76
N SER A 122 2.24 -5.58 -30.87
CA SER A 122 0.82 -5.36 -31.11
C SER A 122 0.31 -4.13 -30.32
N PRO A 123 0.28 -2.93 -30.94
CA PRO A 123 -0.10 -1.69 -30.26
C PRO A 123 -1.52 -1.68 -29.68
N GLY A 124 -2.42 -2.50 -30.22
CA GLY A 124 -3.81 -2.65 -29.76
C GLY A 124 -4.02 -3.72 -28.69
N ASN A 125 -2.94 -4.31 -28.14
CA ASN A 125 -3.08 -5.38 -27.15
C ASN A 125 -3.63 -4.85 -25.81
N HIS A 126 -4.95 -4.94 -25.65
CA HIS A 126 -5.66 -4.48 -24.46
C HIS A 126 -5.14 -5.09 -23.15
N ALA A 127 -4.67 -6.34 -23.16
CA ALA A 127 -4.11 -6.98 -21.96
C ALA A 127 -2.82 -6.26 -21.51
N ALA A 128 -1.96 -5.89 -22.46
CA ALA A 128 -0.76 -5.12 -22.17
C ALA A 128 -1.06 -3.67 -21.79
N LEU A 129 -2.05 -3.02 -22.41
CA LEU A 129 -2.51 -1.68 -21.99
C LEU A 129 -3.03 -1.70 -20.55
N THR A 130 -3.77 -2.75 -20.17
CA THR A 130 -4.26 -2.95 -18.79
C THR A 130 -3.09 -3.17 -17.83
N GLY A 131 -2.11 -4.00 -18.21
CA GLY A 131 -0.90 -4.23 -17.43
C GLY A 131 -0.06 -2.96 -17.23
N GLN A 132 0.08 -2.12 -18.26
CA GLN A 132 0.77 -0.83 -18.13
C GLN A 132 0.00 0.13 -17.24
N ALA A 133 -1.34 0.13 -17.33
CA ALA A 133 -2.16 0.94 -16.46
C ALA A 133 -2.04 0.51 -14.99
N ALA A 134 -2.02 -0.80 -14.72
CA ALA A 134 -1.78 -1.34 -13.38
C ALA A 134 -0.36 -1.04 -12.87
N LEU A 135 0.65 -1.11 -13.73
CA LEU A 135 2.03 -0.69 -13.40
C LEU A 135 2.10 0.80 -13.07
N ALA A 136 1.45 1.65 -13.86
CA ALA A 136 1.38 3.09 -13.59
C ALA A 136 0.70 3.36 -12.25
N ALA A 137 -0.40 2.67 -11.95
CA ALA A 137 -1.06 2.74 -10.64
C ALA A 137 -0.14 2.27 -9.50
N GLY A 138 0.59 1.16 -9.68
CA GLY A 138 1.57 0.66 -8.71
C GLY A 138 2.78 1.59 -8.49
N ARG A 139 3.03 2.52 -9.42
CA ARG A 139 4.00 3.62 -9.30
C ARG A 139 3.38 4.93 -8.80
N HIS A 140 2.09 4.93 -8.48
CA HIS A 140 1.30 6.10 -8.08
C HIS A 140 1.18 7.18 -9.18
N ASP A 141 1.23 6.77 -10.45
CA ASP A 141 0.91 7.62 -11.61
C ASP A 141 -0.52 7.31 -12.10
N PHE A 142 -1.50 7.79 -11.32
CA PHE A 142 -2.91 7.48 -11.57
C PHE A 142 -3.47 8.20 -12.82
N ALA A 143 -2.91 9.36 -13.19
CA ALA A 143 -3.28 10.05 -14.40
C ALA A 143 -2.92 9.21 -15.65
N GLU A 144 -1.71 8.65 -15.67
CA GLU A 144 -1.28 7.75 -16.73
C GLU A 144 -2.05 6.42 -16.70
N ALA A 145 -2.34 5.89 -15.51
CA ALA A 145 -3.19 4.72 -15.35
C ALA A 145 -4.58 4.92 -15.98
N VAL A 146 -5.22 6.08 -15.75
CA VAL A 146 -6.50 6.43 -16.39
C VAL A 146 -6.36 6.47 -17.91
N ARG A 147 -5.31 7.11 -18.44
CA ARG A 147 -5.09 7.21 -19.89
C ARG A 147 -4.97 5.82 -20.53
N LEU A 148 -4.11 4.96 -19.97
CA LEU A 148 -3.84 3.62 -20.48
C LEU A 148 -5.04 2.67 -20.32
N ALA A 149 -5.71 2.70 -19.16
CA ALA A 149 -6.90 1.89 -18.93
C ALA A 149 -8.08 2.33 -19.81
N THR A 150 -8.19 3.62 -20.12
CA THR A 150 -9.18 4.12 -21.09
C THR A 150 -8.89 3.59 -22.49
N LEU A 151 -7.63 3.56 -22.94
CA LEU A 151 -7.26 2.94 -24.21
C LEU A 151 -7.55 1.44 -24.22
N SER A 152 -7.23 0.74 -23.13
CA SER A 152 -7.58 -0.67 -22.96
C SER A 152 -9.09 -0.92 -23.08
N ALA A 153 -9.89 -0.13 -22.37
CA ALA A 153 -11.36 -0.26 -22.39
C ALA A 153 -11.96 0.04 -23.76
N ARG A 154 -11.32 0.87 -24.60
CA ARG A 154 -11.72 1.07 -26.00
C ARG A 154 -11.35 -0.12 -26.87
N ALA A 155 -10.15 -0.69 -26.66
CA ALA A 155 -9.68 -1.86 -27.40
C ALA A 155 -10.43 -3.15 -27.03
N ASN A 156 -10.91 -3.28 -25.79
CA ASN A 156 -11.79 -4.35 -25.34
C ASN A 156 -12.94 -3.81 -24.45
N PRO A 157 -14.07 -3.40 -25.07
CA PRO A 157 -15.22 -2.85 -24.34
C PRO A 157 -15.92 -3.80 -23.36
N TYR A 158 -15.65 -5.10 -23.47
CA TYR A 158 -16.24 -6.18 -22.68
C TYR A 158 -15.29 -6.70 -21.58
N GLY A 159 -14.07 -6.17 -21.48
CA GLY A 159 -13.10 -6.55 -20.46
C GLY A 159 -13.34 -5.79 -19.13
N PRO A 160 -13.62 -6.48 -18.00
CA PRO A 160 -13.87 -5.80 -16.73
C PRO A 160 -12.59 -5.25 -16.07
N ALA A 161 -11.42 -5.80 -16.38
CA ALA A 161 -10.19 -5.45 -15.67
C ALA A 161 -9.72 -4.01 -15.90
N ALA A 162 -9.86 -3.48 -17.12
CA ALA A 162 -9.58 -2.08 -17.39
C ALA A 162 -10.50 -1.15 -16.58
N GLN A 163 -11.75 -1.58 -16.32
CA GLN A 163 -12.68 -0.83 -15.46
C GLN A 163 -12.23 -0.87 -13.99
N GLY A 164 -11.63 -1.97 -13.52
CA GLY A 164 -11.01 -2.05 -12.20
C GLY A 164 -9.88 -1.04 -12.02
N VAL A 165 -8.97 -0.95 -12.99
CA VAL A 165 -7.89 0.06 -12.97
C VAL A 165 -8.46 1.48 -13.01
N LEU A 166 -9.48 1.73 -13.82
CA LEU A 166 -10.14 3.04 -13.88
C LEU A 166 -10.81 3.39 -12.54
N ALA A 167 -11.53 2.46 -11.92
CA ALA A 167 -12.17 2.68 -10.64
C ALA A 167 -11.16 3.09 -9.56
N ASP A 168 -10.06 2.36 -9.44
CA ASP A 168 -9.02 2.63 -8.44
C ASP A 168 -8.31 3.96 -8.74
N ALA A 169 -7.89 4.17 -9.99
CA ALA A 169 -7.19 5.40 -10.37
C ALA A 169 -8.07 6.65 -10.24
N TYR A 170 -9.36 6.57 -10.61
CA TYR A 170 -10.29 7.68 -10.40
C TYR A 170 -10.51 7.97 -8.92
N THR A 171 -10.57 6.95 -8.07
CA THR A 171 -10.68 7.14 -6.63
C THR A 171 -9.46 7.86 -6.06
N GLN A 172 -8.27 7.46 -6.50
CA GLN A 172 -7.00 8.09 -6.11
C GLN A 172 -6.83 9.51 -6.65
N LEU A 173 -7.51 9.86 -7.74
CA LEU A 173 -7.55 11.22 -8.29
C LEU A 173 -8.70 12.08 -7.71
N GLY A 174 -9.48 11.56 -6.75
CA GLY A 174 -10.64 12.26 -6.20
C GLY A 174 -11.86 12.35 -7.13
N ARG A 175 -11.84 11.62 -8.26
CA ARG A 175 -12.91 11.59 -9.27
C ARG A 175 -13.95 10.53 -8.92
N TYR A 176 -14.62 10.67 -7.79
CA TYR A 176 -15.49 9.63 -7.21
C TYR A 176 -16.67 9.21 -8.10
N ALA A 177 -17.30 10.16 -8.81
CA ALA A 177 -18.39 9.84 -9.73
C ALA A 177 -17.93 8.99 -10.93
N ASP A 178 -16.72 9.25 -11.45
CA ASP A 178 -16.13 8.44 -12.52
C ASP A 178 -15.72 7.06 -12.01
N ALA A 179 -15.24 6.97 -10.77
CA ALA A 179 -14.95 5.69 -10.12
C ALA A 179 -16.22 4.84 -9.99
N GLU A 180 -17.32 5.41 -9.51
CA GLU A 180 -18.62 4.72 -9.41
C GLU A 180 -19.15 4.29 -10.78
N ALA A 181 -18.98 5.10 -11.83
CA ALA A 181 -19.35 4.71 -13.19
C ALA A 181 -18.55 3.51 -13.70
N ALA A 182 -17.24 3.47 -13.42
CA ALA A 182 -16.37 2.34 -13.74
C ALA A 182 -16.75 1.07 -12.96
N ILE A 183 -17.01 1.19 -11.65
CA ILE A 183 -17.49 0.09 -10.79
C ILE A 183 -18.84 -0.44 -11.30
N GLY A 184 -19.78 0.45 -11.62
CA GLY A 184 -21.06 0.06 -12.20
C GLY A 184 -20.92 -0.70 -13.52
N ARG A 185 -19.89 -0.36 -14.32
CA ARG A 185 -19.56 -1.11 -15.54
C ARG A 185 -18.93 -2.47 -15.23
N MET A 186 -18.08 -2.57 -14.21
CA MET A 186 -17.60 -3.88 -13.72
C MET A 186 -18.77 -4.77 -13.32
N LEU A 187 -19.67 -4.28 -12.48
CA LEU A 187 -20.84 -5.03 -12.01
C LEU A 187 -21.76 -5.50 -13.16
N ARG A 188 -21.87 -4.72 -14.25
CA ARG A 188 -22.64 -5.15 -15.45
C ARG A 188 -21.91 -6.17 -16.31
N LEU A 189 -20.58 -6.06 -16.43
CA LEU A 189 -19.77 -6.95 -17.28
C LEU A 189 -19.51 -8.30 -16.60
N ARG A 190 -19.12 -8.25 -15.33
CA ARG A 190 -18.80 -9.41 -14.49
C ARG A 190 -18.91 -8.99 -13.02
N PRO A 191 -20.06 -9.18 -12.38
CA PRO A 191 -20.13 -9.14 -10.92
C PRO A 191 -19.14 -10.16 -10.35
N GLY A 192 -18.56 -9.82 -9.20
CA GLY A 192 -17.70 -10.74 -8.46
C GLY A 192 -16.86 -10.01 -7.42
N VAL A 193 -16.02 -10.74 -6.71
CA VAL A 193 -15.18 -10.23 -5.59
C VAL A 193 -14.53 -8.88 -5.92
N ALA A 194 -13.88 -8.78 -7.09
CA ALA A 194 -13.19 -7.56 -7.52
C ALA A 194 -14.12 -6.35 -7.71
N ALA A 195 -15.35 -6.55 -8.18
CA ALA A 195 -16.32 -5.47 -8.40
C ALA A 195 -17.00 -5.07 -7.09
N TYR A 196 -17.44 -6.05 -6.30
CA TYR A 196 -18.15 -5.83 -5.04
C TYR A 196 -17.26 -5.15 -3.99
N THR A 197 -16.00 -5.55 -3.86
CA THR A 197 -15.07 -4.93 -2.89
C THR A 197 -14.80 -3.45 -3.21
N ARG A 198 -14.71 -3.07 -4.49
CA ARG A 198 -14.63 -1.66 -4.92
C ARG A 198 -15.94 -0.92 -4.69
N ALA A 199 -17.09 -1.55 -4.94
CA ALA A 199 -18.40 -0.99 -4.63
C ALA A 199 -18.56 -0.72 -3.12
N SER A 200 -18.02 -1.61 -2.27
CA SER A 200 -17.97 -1.38 -0.82
C SER A 200 -17.18 -0.12 -0.49
N TYR A 201 -15.97 0.01 -1.04
CA TYR A 201 -15.14 1.18 -0.74
C TYR A 201 -15.79 2.49 -1.21
N ALA A 202 -16.41 2.51 -2.40
CA ALA A 202 -17.18 3.66 -2.86
C ALA A 202 -18.35 4.00 -1.92
N ALA A 203 -19.05 3.00 -1.38
CA ALA A 203 -20.09 3.19 -0.37
C ALA A 203 -19.52 3.75 0.95
N GLU A 204 -18.37 3.27 1.43
CA GLU A 204 -17.68 3.82 2.60
C GLU A 204 -17.38 5.31 2.42
N LEU A 205 -16.84 5.71 1.26
CA LEU A 205 -16.51 7.11 0.95
C LEU A 205 -17.76 8.02 0.92
N ARG A 206 -18.94 7.46 0.63
CA ARG A 206 -20.23 8.16 0.73
C ARG A 206 -20.83 8.18 2.13
N GLY A 207 -20.26 7.43 3.08
CA GLY A 207 -20.80 7.27 4.44
C GLY A 207 -21.87 6.19 4.58
N ASP A 208 -22.02 5.34 3.57
CA ASP A 208 -23.04 4.30 3.50
C ASP A 208 -22.48 2.96 3.99
N ALA A 209 -22.33 2.85 5.31
CA ALA A 209 -21.70 1.69 5.95
C ALA A 209 -22.51 0.39 5.78
N GLU A 210 -23.84 0.49 5.67
CA GLU A 210 -24.72 -0.66 5.44
C GLU A 210 -24.54 -1.19 4.01
N GLU A 211 -24.52 -0.33 3.00
CA GLU A 211 -24.24 -0.75 1.63
C GLU A 211 -22.81 -1.29 1.49
N ALA A 212 -21.82 -0.68 2.15
CA ALA A 212 -20.45 -1.18 2.17
C ALA A 212 -20.39 -2.63 2.69
N ARG A 213 -21.02 -2.89 3.84
CA ARG A 213 -21.13 -4.24 4.40
C ARG A 213 -21.82 -5.20 3.44
N ARG A 214 -22.96 -4.80 2.88
CA ARG A 214 -23.74 -5.62 1.94
C ARG A 214 -22.92 -6.01 0.72
N MET A 215 -22.13 -5.09 0.17
CA MET A 215 -21.22 -5.37 -0.95
C MET A 215 -20.15 -6.39 -0.57
N LEU A 216 -19.52 -6.25 0.60
CA LEU A 216 -18.53 -7.24 1.05
C LEU A 216 -19.14 -8.61 1.37
N GLU A 217 -20.39 -8.67 1.83
CA GLU A 217 -21.11 -9.92 2.04
C GLU A 217 -21.46 -10.60 0.71
N LEU A 218 -21.83 -9.84 -0.32
CA LEU A 218 -21.97 -10.38 -1.68
C LEU A 218 -20.63 -10.86 -2.24
N ALA A 219 -19.54 -10.12 -2.02
CA ALA A 219 -18.20 -10.56 -2.40
C ALA A 219 -17.84 -11.89 -1.73
N LEU A 220 -18.09 -12.01 -0.42
CA LEU A 220 -17.82 -13.23 0.33
C LEU A 220 -18.68 -14.42 -0.13
N ALA A 221 -19.94 -14.17 -0.49
CA ALA A 221 -20.83 -15.21 -1.01
C ALA A 221 -20.42 -15.70 -2.41
N ASP A 222 -19.80 -14.83 -3.21
CA ASP A 222 -19.27 -15.12 -4.54
C ASP A 222 -17.86 -15.74 -4.49
N ALA A 223 -17.11 -15.50 -3.40
CA ALA A 223 -15.74 -15.96 -3.22
C ALA A 223 -15.63 -17.49 -3.33
N TYR A 224 -14.83 -17.95 -4.28
CA TYR A 224 -14.58 -19.37 -4.51
C TYR A 224 -13.24 -19.83 -3.95
N LEU A 225 -12.19 -19.00 -4.07
CA LEU A 225 -10.86 -19.38 -3.59
C LEU A 225 -10.67 -19.09 -2.10
N PRO A 226 -9.83 -19.87 -1.40
CA PRO A 226 -9.46 -19.57 -0.01
C PRO A 226 -8.87 -18.16 0.17
N ALA A 227 -8.12 -17.67 -0.82
CA ALA A 227 -7.57 -16.31 -0.82
C ALA A 227 -8.66 -15.24 -0.98
N ASP A 228 -9.70 -15.50 -1.78
CA ASP A 228 -10.83 -14.57 -1.95
C ASP A 228 -11.67 -14.49 -0.68
N VAL A 229 -11.93 -15.65 -0.05
CA VAL A 229 -12.60 -15.72 1.26
C VAL A 229 -11.81 -14.93 2.29
N ALA A 230 -10.49 -15.13 2.35
CA ALA A 230 -9.63 -14.39 3.27
C ALA A 230 -9.63 -12.89 3.01
N TYR A 231 -9.59 -12.47 1.74
CA TYR A 231 -9.67 -11.07 1.33
C TYR A 231 -11.00 -10.43 1.76
N CYS A 232 -12.13 -11.10 1.50
CA CYS A 232 -13.45 -10.59 1.87
C CYS A 232 -13.64 -10.52 3.40
N GLU A 233 -13.27 -11.58 4.13
CA GLU A 233 -13.34 -11.59 5.59
C GLU A 233 -12.40 -10.53 6.21
N PHE A 234 -11.23 -10.29 5.62
CA PHE A 234 -10.35 -9.19 6.04
C PHE A 234 -11.03 -7.83 5.88
N HIS A 235 -11.61 -7.52 4.72
CA HIS A 235 -12.28 -6.23 4.50
C HIS A 235 -13.54 -6.06 5.37
N LEU A 236 -14.26 -7.14 5.68
CA LEU A 236 -15.34 -7.10 6.68
C LEU A 236 -14.80 -6.80 8.08
N GLY A 237 -13.62 -7.32 8.41
CA GLY A 237 -12.90 -7.00 9.63
C GLY A 237 -12.46 -5.53 9.69
N GLU A 238 -11.93 -4.99 8.59
CA GLU A 238 -11.57 -3.58 8.47
C GLU A 238 -12.76 -2.66 8.74
N LEU A 239 -13.91 -2.96 8.12
CA LEU A 239 -15.15 -2.20 8.31
C LEU A 239 -15.61 -2.22 9.77
N ALA A 240 -15.50 -3.38 10.44
CA ALA A 240 -15.82 -3.51 11.87
C ALA A 240 -14.84 -2.72 12.75
N LEU A 241 -13.53 -2.81 12.48
CA LEU A 241 -12.49 -2.11 13.24
C LEU A 241 -12.67 -0.59 13.16
N ARG A 242 -12.95 -0.07 11.95
CA ARG A 242 -13.19 1.35 11.69
C ARG A 242 -14.45 1.87 12.35
N SER A 243 -15.44 1.00 12.54
CA SER A 243 -16.69 1.30 13.27
C SER A 243 -16.56 1.14 14.80
N GLY A 244 -15.35 0.86 15.30
CA GLY A 244 -15.08 0.71 16.74
C GLY A 244 -15.47 -0.64 17.34
N ASP A 245 -15.60 -1.69 16.52
CA ASP A 245 -15.82 -3.09 16.96
C ASP A 245 -14.54 -3.94 16.76
N PRO A 246 -13.50 -3.78 17.61
CA PRO A 246 -12.26 -4.54 17.49
C PRO A 246 -12.46 -6.04 17.74
N ASP A 247 -13.45 -6.44 18.54
CA ASP A 247 -13.72 -7.86 18.81
C ASP A 247 -14.38 -8.54 17.61
N GLY A 248 -15.34 -7.86 16.95
CA GLY A 248 -15.88 -8.29 15.66
C GLY A 248 -14.82 -8.35 14.58
N ALA A 249 -13.96 -7.34 14.50
CA ALA A 249 -12.83 -7.33 13.57
C ALA A 249 -11.91 -8.54 13.78
N ARG A 250 -11.51 -8.84 15.02
CA ARG A 250 -10.69 -10.03 15.35
C ARG A 250 -11.34 -11.33 14.92
N ARG A 251 -12.66 -11.49 15.09
CA ARG A 251 -13.38 -12.70 14.63
C ARG A 251 -13.32 -12.83 13.11
N ARG A 252 -13.48 -11.73 12.38
CA ARG A 252 -13.38 -11.69 10.92
C ARG A 252 -11.96 -12.01 10.43
N TYR A 253 -10.93 -11.37 11.00
CA TYR A 253 -9.53 -11.69 10.69
C TYR A 253 -9.17 -13.14 11.01
N ALA A 254 -9.71 -13.71 12.09
CA ALA A 254 -9.48 -15.13 12.41
C ALA A 254 -10.08 -16.06 11.35
N ARG A 255 -11.26 -15.74 10.79
CA ARG A 255 -11.83 -16.47 9.66
C ARG A 255 -11.00 -16.33 8.40
N ALA A 256 -10.46 -15.13 8.13
CA ALA A 256 -9.55 -14.91 7.02
C ALA A 256 -8.29 -15.79 7.12
N LEU A 257 -7.67 -15.86 8.31
CA LEU A 257 -6.51 -16.73 8.56
C LEU A 257 -6.87 -18.22 8.58
N ALA A 258 -8.10 -18.58 8.95
CA ALA A 258 -8.57 -19.96 8.85
C ALA A 258 -8.76 -20.41 7.39
N ALA A 259 -9.28 -19.52 6.54
CA ALA A 259 -9.40 -19.77 5.10
C ALA A 259 -8.02 -19.82 4.43
N TYR A 260 -7.16 -18.84 4.73
CA TYR A 260 -5.82 -18.77 4.17
C TYR A 260 -4.80 -18.33 5.23
N PRO A 261 -4.09 -19.27 5.88
CA PRO A 261 -3.15 -18.96 6.97
C PRO A 261 -2.00 -18.05 6.57
N ALA A 262 -1.65 -18.04 5.27
CA ALA A 262 -0.62 -17.18 4.77
C ALA A 262 -1.10 -15.71 4.62
N PHE A 263 -2.38 -15.38 4.76
CA PHE A 263 -2.92 -14.04 4.49
C PHE A 263 -2.44 -12.97 5.51
N THR A 264 -1.24 -12.42 5.28
CA THR A 264 -0.58 -11.42 6.14
C THR A 264 -1.44 -10.20 6.47
N PRO A 265 -2.31 -9.66 5.58
CA PRO A 265 -3.17 -8.53 5.95
C PRO A 265 -4.10 -8.81 7.13
N ALA A 266 -4.62 -10.04 7.25
CA ALA A 266 -5.44 -10.41 8.40
C ALA A 266 -4.61 -10.52 9.69
N LEU A 267 -3.34 -10.92 9.60
CA LEU A 267 -2.42 -10.86 10.75
C LEU A 267 -2.15 -9.41 11.18
N ALA A 268 -1.95 -8.49 10.23
CA ALA A 268 -1.84 -7.06 10.51
C ALA A 268 -3.14 -6.50 11.13
N GLY A 269 -4.30 -6.94 10.65
CA GLY A 269 -5.59 -6.64 11.27
C GLY A 269 -5.70 -7.09 12.73
N GLN A 270 -5.22 -8.31 13.05
CA GLN A 270 -5.13 -8.79 14.43
C GLN A 270 -4.22 -7.90 15.28
N ALA A 271 -3.06 -7.51 14.76
CA ALA A 271 -2.11 -6.61 15.44
C ALA A 271 -2.73 -5.23 15.72
N ARG A 272 -3.41 -4.63 14.73
CA ARG A 272 -4.18 -3.37 14.91
C ARG A 272 -5.24 -3.51 15.98
N ALA A 273 -6.04 -4.57 15.94
CA ALA A 273 -7.08 -4.78 16.93
C ALA A 273 -6.54 -5.03 18.34
N LEU A 274 -5.38 -5.70 18.48
CA LEU A 274 -4.67 -5.82 19.77
C LEU A 274 -4.22 -4.45 20.29
N ALA A 275 -3.62 -3.62 19.43
CA ALA A 275 -3.14 -2.29 19.81
C ALA A 275 -4.29 -1.38 20.26
N LEU A 276 -5.38 -1.32 19.49
CA LEU A 276 -6.59 -0.54 19.83
C LEU A 276 -7.38 -1.10 21.04
N ALA A 277 -7.09 -2.33 21.45
CA ALA A 277 -7.57 -2.92 22.70
C ALA A 277 -6.63 -2.68 23.89
N GLY A 278 -5.53 -1.95 23.72
CA GLY A 278 -4.52 -1.68 24.75
C GLY A 278 -3.54 -2.83 25.00
N ARG A 279 -3.61 -3.92 24.24
CA ARG A 279 -2.73 -5.10 24.35
C ARG A 279 -1.43 -4.88 23.56
N LEU A 280 -0.71 -3.81 23.91
CA LEU A 280 0.37 -3.26 23.09
C LEU A 280 1.59 -4.20 22.95
N ALA A 281 1.96 -4.94 24.00
CA ALA A 281 3.06 -5.90 23.93
C ALA A 281 2.78 -7.05 22.94
N GLU A 282 1.55 -7.55 22.93
CA GLU A 282 1.11 -8.59 22.00
C GLU A 282 0.97 -8.03 20.58
N ALA A 283 0.50 -6.79 20.44
CA ALA A 283 0.47 -6.11 19.15
C ALA A 283 1.89 -5.95 18.57
N ALA A 284 2.88 -5.58 19.39
CA ALA A 284 4.27 -5.45 18.96
C ALA A 284 4.85 -6.78 18.47
N GLN A 285 4.54 -7.89 19.14
CA GLN A 285 4.94 -9.24 18.70
C GLN A 285 4.29 -9.61 17.37
N ALA A 286 2.98 -9.37 17.24
CA ALA A 286 2.25 -9.64 16.00
C ALA A 286 2.78 -8.79 14.83
N TYR A 287 3.08 -7.52 15.05
CA TYR A 287 3.68 -6.65 14.04
C TYR A 287 5.09 -7.06 13.63
N ALA A 288 5.90 -7.58 14.56
CA ALA A 288 7.20 -8.13 14.21
C ALA A 288 7.07 -9.27 13.18
N GLU A 289 6.08 -10.16 13.36
CA GLU A 289 5.78 -11.21 12.39
C GLU A 289 5.26 -10.62 11.06
N VAL A 290 4.35 -9.65 11.11
CA VAL A 290 3.81 -8.98 9.91
C VAL A 290 4.93 -8.39 9.06
N VAL A 291 5.81 -7.58 9.66
CA VAL A 291 6.91 -6.91 8.96
C VAL A 291 7.94 -7.92 8.46
N ALA A 292 8.20 -9.01 9.19
CA ALA A 292 9.09 -10.08 8.73
C ALA A 292 8.55 -10.80 7.48
N ARG A 293 7.22 -10.91 7.35
CA ARG A 293 6.56 -11.61 6.23
C ARG A 293 6.28 -10.71 5.03
N LEU A 294 5.85 -9.48 5.28
CA LEU A 294 5.48 -8.51 4.27
C LEU A 294 5.82 -7.10 4.78
N PRO A 295 7.04 -6.60 4.53
CA PRO A 295 7.46 -5.29 4.98
C PRO A 295 6.87 -4.23 4.03
N LEU A 296 5.58 -3.94 4.15
CA LEU A 296 4.97 -2.77 3.49
C LEU A 296 5.22 -1.51 4.32
N PRO A 297 5.38 -0.33 3.70
CA PRO A 297 5.57 0.93 4.42
C PRO A 297 4.51 1.16 5.51
N GLN A 298 3.24 0.86 5.22
CA GLN A 298 2.14 0.90 6.20
C GLN A 298 2.47 0.11 7.47
N TYR A 299 2.79 -1.19 7.35
CA TYR A 299 3.03 -2.05 8.50
C TYR A 299 4.30 -1.67 9.27
N VAL A 300 5.30 -1.15 8.57
CA VAL A 300 6.53 -0.64 9.20
C VAL A 300 6.23 0.59 10.06
N VAL A 301 5.38 1.50 9.58
CA VAL A 301 4.97 2.70 10.35
C VAL A 301 4.05 2.31 11.51
N GLU A 302 3.04 1.48 11.27
CA GLU A 302 2.15 0.97 12.32
C GLU A 302 2.94 0.25 13.44
N TYR A 303 3.94 -0.56 13.07
CA TYR A 303 4.81 -1.22 14.04
C TYR A 303 5.67 -0.21 14.81
N GLY A 304 6.25 0.77 14.11
CA GLY A 304 7.03 1.85 14.73
C GLY A 304 6.24 2.62 15.79
N GLU A 305 4.97 2.95 15.51
CA GLU A 305 4.10 3.65 16.47
C GLU A 305 3.74 2.78 17.68
N VAL A 306 3.48 1.49 17.48
CA VAL A 306 3.26 0.55 18.60
C VAL A 306 4.52 0.41 19.45
N LEU A 307 5.71 0.37 18.85
CA LEU A 307 6.97 0.39 19.60
C LEU A 307 7.11 1.67 20.43
N ILE A 308 6.85 2.84 19.85
CA ILE A 308 6.87 4.12 20.59
C ILE A 308 5.92 4.07 21.78
N LYS A 309 4.67 3.64 21.57
CA LYS A 309 3.66 3.61 22.64
C LYS A 309 3.96 2.57 23.73
N THR A 310 4.72 1.53 23.42
CA THR A 310 5.26 0.60 24.43
C THR A 310 6.53 1.09 25.12
N GLY A 311 7.12 2.21 24.68
CA GLY A 311 8.40 2.72 25.17
C GLY A 311 9.62 2.00 24.58
N ALA A 312 9.44 1.20 23.52
CA ALA A 312 10.51 0.51 22.80
C ALA A 312 11.08 1.38 21.66
N ASP A 313 12.30 1.07 21.21
CA ASP A 313 12.99 1.81 20.16
C ASP A 313 12.46 1.49 18.74
N PRO A 314 11.88 2.47 18.01
CA PRO A 314 11.39 2.27 16.64
C PRO A 314 12.48 2.42 15.56
N SER A 315 13.74 2.73 15.91
CA SER A 315 14.79 3.12 14.94
C SER A 315 15.05 2.11 13.84
N ALA A 316 14.83 0.81 14.10
CA ALA A 316 14.92 -0.22 13.06
C ALA A 316 13.85 -0.06 11.98
N GLN A 317 12.62 0.32 12.36
CA GLN A 317 11.52 0.53 11.43
C GLN A 317 11.76 1.76 10.56
N TRP A 318 12.26 2.86 11.14
CA TRP A 318 12.60 4.06 10.38
C TRP A 318 13.74 3.84 9.37
N ARG A 319 14.75 3.04 9.73
CA ARG A 319 15.80 2.62 8.79
C ARG A 319 15.25 1.77 7.65
N LEU A 320 14.33 0.85 7.94
CA LEU A 320 13.67 0.02 6.93
C LEU A 320 12.80 0.88 5.99
N LEU A 321 11.99 1.79 6.53
CA LEU A 321 11.17 2.72 5.76
C LEU A 321 12.02 3.57 4.80
N ALA A 322 13.14 4.13 5.29
CA ALA A 322 14.07 4.88 4.46
C ALA A 322 14.73 4.03 3.36
N ALA A 323 15.00 2.75 3.62
CA ALA A 323 15.53 1.83 2.61
C ALA A 323 14.48 1.48 1.54
N GLN A 324 13.25 1.20 1.95
CA GLN A 324 12.11 0.95 1.06
C GLN A 324 11.88 2.12 0.11
N ARG A 325 11.91 3.35 0.63
CA ARG A 325 11.79 4.57 -0.20
C ARG A 325 12.82 4.61 -1.33
N ARG A 326 14.10 4.41 -1.01
CA ARG A 326 15.19 4.45 -2.02
C ARG A 326 15.01 3.38 -3.09
N LEU A 327 14.60 2.18 -2.70
CA LEU A 327 14.31 1.09 -3.64
C LEU A 327 13.10 1.41 -4.51
N GLY A 328 12.05 1.96 -3.92
CA GLY A 328 10.85 2.42 -4.64
C GLY A 328 11.18 3.51 -5.67
N GLU A 329 11.91 4.55 -5.26
CA GLU A 329 12.34 5.64 -6.15
C GLU A 329 13.15 5.11 -7.34
N ALA A 330 14.08 4.17 -7.10
CA ALA A 330 14.85 3.52 -8.16
C ALA A 330 13.99 2.70 -9.14
N ALA A 331 12.83 2.22 -8.69
CA ALA A 331 11.85 1.50 -9.50
C ALA A 331 10.75 2.40 -10.11
N GLY A 332 10.81 3.71 -9.84
CA GLY A 332 9.86 4.71 -10.32
C GLY A 332 8.60 4.88 -9.47
N VAL A 333 8.59 4.35 -8.24
CA VAL A 333 7.50 4.53 -7.26
C VAL A 333 7.61 5.91 -6.61
N ARG A 334 6.47 6.62 -6.53
CA ARG A 334 6.36 7.90 -5.82
C ARG A 334 5.38 7.77 -4.66
N ASP A 335 5.93 7.54 -3.48
CA ASP A 335 5.16 7.36 -2.24
C ASP A 335 5.22 8.63 -1.37
N ASP A 336 4.78 9.76 -1.91
CA ASP A 336 4.79 11.03 -1.16
C ASP A 336 3.75 11.01 -0.02
N LEU A 337 2.66 10.25 -0.15
CA LEU A 337 1.63 10.14 0.89
C LEU A 337 2.21 9.58 2.19
N THR A 338 2.83 8.39 2.14
CA THR A 338 3.39 7.76 3.35
C THR A 338 4.45 8.65 3.99
N TRP A 339 5.25 9.36 3.19
CA TRP A 339 6.28 10.26 3.71
C TRP A 339 5.73 11.57 4.25
N ALA A 340 4.63 12.09 3.71
CA ALA A 340 3.93 13.23 4.30
C ALA A 340 3.43 12.88 5.71
N GLU A 341 2.75 11.74 5.82
CA GLU A 341 2.18 11.25 7.07
C GLU A 341 3.26 10.91 8.11
N TYR A 342 4.31 10.19 7.70
CA TYR A 342 5.44 9.87 8.57
C TYR A 342 6.15 11.14 9.08
N GLN A 343 6.45 12.09 8.20
CA GLN A 343 7.15 13.32 8.61
C GLN A 343 6.29 14.22 9.50
N ALA A 344 4.96 14.25 9.29
CA ALA A 344 4.05 15.04 10.10
C ALA A 344 4.03 14.58 11.57
N ASP A 345 4.08 13.26 11.78
CA ASP A 345 3.95 12.67 13.11
C ASP A 345 5.29 12.37 13.79
N HIS A 346 6.31 11.99 13.02
CA HIS A 346 7.59 11.47 13.55
C HIS A 346 8.83 12.23 13.10
N GLY A 347 8.67 13.26 12.26
CA GLY A 347 9.80 13.90 11.58
C GLY A 347 9.71 15.42 11.49
N ASP A 348 10.12 15.96 10.35
CA ASP A 348 10.16 17.41 10.10
C ASP A 348 8.84 17.90 9.47
N PRO A 349 8.06 18.77 10.15
CA PRO A 349 6.83 19.32 9.60
C PRO A 349 7.01 20.04 8.25
N ALA A 350 8.14 20.70 8.02
CA ALA A 350 8.40 21.34 6.73
C ALA A 350 8.60 20.30 5.61
N ALA A 351 9.24 19.17 5.92
CA ALA A 351 9.32 18.03 5.00
C ALA A 351 7.95 17.40 4.74
N ALA A 352 7.12 17.28 5.79
CA ALA A 352 5.75 16.80 5.67
C ALA A 352 4.94 17.64 4.67
N VAL A 353 4.99 18.98 4.78
CA VAL A 353 4.28 19.88 3.87
C VAL A 353 4.77 19.72 2.43
N ARG A 354 6.09 19.57 2.20
CA ARG A 354 6.62 19.36 0.84
C ARG A 354 6.07 18.08 0.21
N HIS A 355 6.10 16.97 0.93
CA HIS A 355 5.55 15.70 0.44
C HIS A 355 4.04 15.78 0.24
N ALA A 356 3.31 16.34 1.20
CA ALA A 356 1.86 16.43 1.12
C ALA A 356 1.38 17.32 -0.02
N ARG A 357 2.07 18.44 -0.30
CA ARG A 357 1.79 19.30 -1.47
C ARG A 357 2.07 18.55 -2.77
N ALA A 358 3.17 17.79 -2.85
CA ALA A 358 3.50 17.00 -4.03
C ALA A 358 2.46 15.89 -4.29
N GLU A 359 2.01 15.22 -3.24
CA GLU A 359 0.95 14.19 -3.34
C GLU A 359 -0.39 14.81 -3.73
N TYR A 360 -0.86 15.84 -3.03
CA TYR A 360 -2.15 16.47 -3.31
C TYR A 360 -2.21 17.09 -4.71
N ALA A 361 -1.10 17.66 -5.21
CA ALA A 361 -1.04 18.22 -6.56
C ALA A 361 -1.21 17.15 -7.65
N ARG A 362 -0.77 15.91 -7.40
CA ARG A 362 -0.90 14.78 -8.33
C ARG A 362 -2.22 14.04 -8.16
N ASN A 363 -2.60 13.80 -6.91
CA ASN A 363 -3.64 12.88 -6.49
C ASN A 363 -4.58 13.58 -5.50
N PRO A 364 -5.46 14.50 -5.95
CA PRO A 364 -6.26 15.36 -5.07
C PRO A 364 -7.47 14.64 -4.44
N ASN A 365 -7.25 13.49 -3.80
CA ASN A 365 -8.26 12.71 -3.08
C ASN A 365 -8.40 13.15 -1.61
N LEU A 366 -9.40 12.59 -0.90
CA LEU A 366 -9.67 12.93 0.50
C LEU A 366 -8.49 12.63 1.45
N VAL A 367 -7.74 11.56 1.21
CA VAL A 367 -6.61 11.15 2.05
C VAL A 367 -5.43 12.10 1.85
N ALA A 368 -5.11 12.44 0.60
CA ALA A 368 -4.08 13.43 0.29
C ALA A 368 -4.44 14.83 0.79
N ALA A 369 -5.73 15.20 0.75
CA ALA A 369 -6.22 16.44 1.35
C ALA A 369 -6.01 16.44 2.87
N ASP A 370 -6.28 15.32 3.54
CA ASP A 370 -6.06 15.19 4.99
C ASP A 370 -4.58 15.25 5.35
N ALA A 371 -3.73 14.50 4.65
CA ALA A 371 -2.29 14.52 4.86
C ALA A 371 -1.70 15.93 4.69
N LEU A 372 -2.17 16.70 3.70
CA LEU A 372 -1.77 18.10 3.52
C LEU A 372 -2.31 19.00 4.63
N ALA A 373 -3.57 18.83 5.03
CA ALA A 373 -4.13 19.59 6.14
C ALA A 373 -3.34 19.35 7.43
N TRP A 374 -3.06 18.08 7.74
CA TRP A 374 -2.31 17.71 8.93
C TRP A 374 -0.87 18.21 8.88
N ALA A 375 -0.16 18.02 7.76
CA ALA A 375 1.20 18.55 7.60
C ALA A 375 1.27 20.08 7.78
N LEU A 376 0.35 20.83 7.17
CA LEU A 376 0.27 22.29 7.32
C LEU A 376 0.01 22.69 8.78
N HIS A 377 -0.91 22.00 9.45
CA HIS A 377 -1.18 22.23 10.87
C HIS A 377 0.06 22.00 11.74
N ARG A 378 0.77 20.90 11.52
CA ARG A 378 2.01 20.56 12.24
C ARG A 378 3.14 21.56 11.96
N ALA A 379 3.12 22.21 10.79
CA ALA A 379 4.03 23.31 10.45
C ALA A 379 3.59 24.68 11.02
N GLY A 380 2.46 24.77 11.71
CA GLY A 380 1.91 26.01 12.27
C GLY A 380 1.01 26.79 11.31
N GLU A 381 0.79 26.30 10.09
CA GLU A 381 0.00 26.93 9.03
C GLU A 381 -1.48 26.52 9.09
N SER A 382 -2.07 26.56 10.30
CA SER A 382 -3.42 26.06 10.55
C SER A 382 -4.52 26.76 9.73
N ALA A 383 -4.30 28.02 9.34
CA ALA A 383 -5.25 28.78 8.53
C ALA A 383 -5.41 28.18 7.12
N GLU A 384 -4.30 27.82 6.47
CA GLU A 384 -4.33 27.12 5.18
C GLU A 384 -4.82 25.68 5.34
N ALA A 385 -4.37 25.01 6.42
CA ALA A 385 -4.77 23.64 6.74
C ALA A 385 -6.31 23.44 6.76
N LEU A 386 -7.06 24.43 7.25
CA LEU A 386 -8.51 24.33 7.40
C LEU A 386 -9.23 24.11 6.06
N GLU A 387 -8.75 24.69 4.96
CA GLU A 387 -9.36 24.47 3.65
C GLU A 387 -9.25 22.99 3.25
N HIS A 388 -8.06 22.42 3.41
CA HIS A 388 -7.79 21.03 3.07
C HIS A 388 -8.51 20.06 4.02
N ALA A 389 -8.59 20.36 5.32
CA ALA A 389 -9.34 19.56 6.29
C ALA A 389 -10.85 19.53 5.98
N ARG A 390 -11.40 20.64 5.48
CA ARG A 390 -12.80 20.70 5.02
C ARG A 390 -13.00 19.83 3.78
N LYS A 391 -12.08 19.85 2.82
CA LYS A 391 -12.12 18.98 1.63
C LYS A 391 -12.04 17.50 2.02
N ALA A 392 -11.10 17.13 2.88
CA ALA A 392 -10.93 15.75 3.38
C ALA A 392 -12.20 15.21 4.06
N THR A 393 -12.97 16.09 4.72
CA THR A 393 -14.20 15.73 5.44
C THR A 393 -15.48 16.18 4.73
N ALA A 394 -15.40 16.44 3.42
CA ALA A 394 -16.51 16.99 2.62
C ALA A 394 -17.55 15.92 2.23
N THR A 395 -17.17 14.65 2.19
CA THR A 395 -18.10 13.55 1.88
C THR A 395 -18.78 13.03 3.14
N GLY A 396 -19.69 12.06 2.98
CA GLY A 396 -20.28 11.35 4.10
C GLY A 396 -19.30 10.38 4.81
N TRP A 397 -18.06 10.26 4.34
CA TRP A 397 -17.10 9.30 4.86
C TRP A 397 -16.89 9.45 6.37
N ARG A 398 -17.23 8.38 7.10
CA ARG A 398 -17.15 8.30 8.56
C ARG A 398 -15.75 7.86 9.00
N ASN A 399 -14.80 8.79 8.95
CA ASN A 399 -13.41 8.54 9.33
C ASN A 399 -13.03 9.34 10.59
N ALA A 400 -12.63 8.63 11.66
CA ALA A 400 -12.30 9.23 12.95
C ALA A 400 -10.99 10.04 12.91
N LEU A 401 -9.97 9.58 12.17
CA LEU A 401 -8.68 10.27 12.03
C LEU A 401 -8.85 11.64 11.35
N LEU A 402 -9.53 11.66 10.21
CA LEU A 402 -9.80 12.90 9.46
C LEU A 402 -10.61 13.90 10.30
N ARG A 403 -11.59 13.42 11.08
CA ARG A 403 -12.36 14.26 12.00
C ARG A 403 -11.51 14.77 13.17
N HIS A 404 -10.58 13.95 13.67
CA HIS A 404 -9.64 14.34 14.72
C HIS A 404 -8.68 15.43 14.22
N HIS A 405 -8.03 15.25 13.07
CA HIS A 405 -7.16 16.27 12.47
C HIS A 405 -7.90 17.59 12.26
N ARG A 406 -9.12 17.53 11.71
CA ARG A 406 -9.96 18.73 11.56
C ARG A 406 -10.29 19.39 12.90
N ALA A 407 -10.54 18.62 13.96
CA ALA A 407 -10.83 19.17 15.27
C ALA A 407 -9.64 19.93 15.87
N GLU A 408 -8.42 19.39 15.75
CA GLU A 408 -7.20 20.07 16.24
C GLU A 408 -6.89 21.33 15.42
N ILE A 409 -7.12 21.32 14.11
CA ILE A 409 -7.00 22.51 13.25
C ILE A 409 -8.01 23.59 13.66
N GLU A 410 -9.29 23.24 13.79
CA GLU A 410 -10.34 24.17 14.21
C GLU A 410 -10.05 24.75 15.61
N LYS A 411 -9.51 23.94 16.52
CA LYS A 411 -9.11 24.35 17.86
C LYS A 411 -7.96 25.35 17.83
N ALA A 412 -6.92 25.10 17.03
CA ALA A 412 -5.78 26.02 16.86
C ALA A 412 -6.20 27.39 16.28
N LEU A 413 -7.29 27.43 15.53
CA LEU A 413 -7.87 28.66 14.99
C LEU A 413 -8.90 29.34 15.91
N GLY A 414 -9.09 28.84 17.14
CA GLY A 414 -10.06 29.39 18.09
C GLY A 414 -11.52 29.12 17.72
N MET A 415 -11.80 28.22 16.78
CA MET A 415 -13.16 27.85 16.35
C MET A 415 -13.80 26.84 17.32
N THR A 416 -13.97 27.23 18.60
CA THR A 416 -14.29 26.31 19.70
C THR A 416 -15.51 25.42 19.43
N ASP A 417 -16.60 25.97 18.91
CA ASP A 417 -17.81 25.18 18.62
C ASP A 417 -17.62 24.19 17.47
N ALA A 418 -16.88 24.57 16.44
CA ALA A 418 -16.54 23.68 15.33
C ALA A 418 -15.65 22.54 15.82
N ALA A 419 -14.58 22.87 16.54
CA ALA A 419 -13.65 21.90 17.11
C ALA A 419 -14.37 20.88 18.01
N ARG A 420 -15.27 21.34 18.89
CA ARG A 420 -16.09 20.45 19.74
C ARG A 420 -16.98 19.52 18.92
N ARG A 421 -17.56 19.99 17.82
CA ARG A 421 -18.36 19.14 16.92
C ARG A 421 -17.50 18.10 16.22
N SER A 422 -16.38 18.50 15.63
CA SER A 422 -15.46 17.59 14.93
C SER A 422 -14.88 16.53 15.87
N ALA A 423 -14.47 16.92 17.09
CA ALA A 423 -13.98 15.98 18.10
C ALA A 423 -15.06 14.99 18.59
N ARG A 424 -16.31 15.45 18.70
CA ARG A 424 -17.44 14.55 19.02
C ARG A 424 -17.65 13.53 17.90
N LEU A 425 -17.65 13.97 16.64
CA LEU A 425 -17.81 13.09 15.49
C LEU A 425 -16.68 12.06 15.39
N ALA A 426 -15.43 12.44 15.68
CA ALA A 426 -14.32 11.49 15.71
C ALA A 426 -14.58 10.32 16.69
N ARG A 427 -15.03 10.64 17.91
CA ARG A 427 -15.40 9.63 18.92
C ARG A 427 -16.66 8.83 18.55
N GLU A 428 -17.63 9.47 17.92
CA GLU A 428 -18.86 8.81 17.45
C GLU A 428 -18.55 7.79 16.34
N TYR A 429 -17.67 8.14 15.40
CA TYR A 429 -17.32 7.27 14.28
C TYR A 429 -16.48 6.09 14.72
N ASN A 430 -15.56 6.30 15.67
CA ASN A 430 -14.81 5.21 16.28
C ASN A 430 -14.50 5.49 17.76
N PRO A 431 -15.26 4.90 18.69
CA PRO A 431 -15.01 5.04 20.13
C PRO A 431 -13.67 4.47 20.61
N ARG A 432 -13.00 3.64 19.78
CA ARG A 432 -11.69 3.04 20.05
C ARG A 432 -10.55 3.76 19.31
N PHE A 433 -10.84 4.86 18.62
CA PHE A 433 -9.80 5.67 17.99
C PHE A 433 -8.81 6.18 19.03
N ASP A 434 -7.53 6.04 18.74
CA ASP A 434 -6.41 6.45 19.59
C ASP A 434 -5.53 7.44 18.82
N PRO A 435 -5.51 8.74 19.19
CA PRO A 435 -4.73 9.75 18.48
C PRO A 435 -3.22 9.60 18.65
N ASP A 436 -2.72 8.78 19.60
CA ASP A 436 -1.28 8.49 19.69
C ASP A 436 -0.87 7.28 18.82
N LEU A 437 -1.83 6.65 18.12
CA LEU A 437 -1.58 5.59 17.15
C LEU A 437 -2.23 5.94 15.79
N PRO A 438 -1.93 7.13 15.22
CA PRO A 438 -2.60 7.62 14.04
C PRO A 438 -2.44 6.68 12.83
N ALA A 439 -1.32 5.97 12.69
CA ALA A 439 -1.11 5.04 11.59
C ALA A 439 -2.12 3.89 11.56
N LEU A 440 -2.63 3.45 12.72
CA LEU A 440 -3.63 2.38 12.79
C LEU A 440 -5.01 2.81 12.24
N ALA A 441 -5.22 4.12 12.07
CA ALA A 441 -6.46 4.70 11.56
C ALA A 441 -6.33 5.27 10.13
N ARG A 442 -5.15 5.14 9.50
CA ARG A 442 -4.92 5.60 8.12
C ARG A 442 -5.52 4.64 7.10
N PHE A 443 -5.82 5.19 5.93
CA PHE A 443 -6.24 4.46 4.74
C PHE A 443 -5.13 4.63 3.71
N SER A 444 -4.08 3.83 3.86
CA SER A 444 -2.92 3.76 2.97
C SER A 444 -2.98 2.55 2.05
#